data_AF-A0A3L7S390-F1
#
_entry.id   AF-A0A3L7S390-F1
#
_cell.length_a   1.000
_cell.length_b   1.000
_cell.length_c   1.000
_cell.angle_alpha   90.00
_cell.angle_beta   90.00
_cell.angle_gamma   90.00
#
_symmetry.space_group_name_H-M   'P 1'
#
loop_
_entity.id
_entity.type
_entity.pdbx_description
1 polymer ?
#
loop_
_entity_poly.entity_id
_entity_poly.type
_entity_poly.pdbx_seq_one_letter_code
_entity_poly.pdbx_strand_id
1 'polypeptide(L)'
;MFFRFGAALSLIVLVALTGTALETHNLQLRRGLSHQQYRLDAILDAQVRLRVEAQRLGTPERLLGPLERGELPLERPKKTLRTDPRRVPTLQGRVDSGSAG
;
A
#
# COMPACT_ATOMS: atom_id res chain seq x y z
N MET A 1 53.54 26.11 -14.92
CA MET A 1 52.98 25.21 -13.89
C MET A 1 51.61 25.67 -13.37
N PHE A 2 51.41 26.96 -13.08
CA PHE A 2 50.14 27.52 -12.59
C PHE A 2 48.91 27.21 -13.47
N PHE A 3 49.07 27.17 -14.80
CA PHE A 3 47.94 26.86 -15.70
C PHE A 3 47.37 25.46 -15.49
N ARG A 4 48.23 24.45 -15.28
CA ARG A 4 47.81 23.07 -14.98
C ARG A 4 47.11 22.97 -13.63
N PHE A 5 47.60 23.72 -12.64
CA PHE A 5 47.00 23.78 -11.31
C PHE A 5 45.63 24.47 -11.33
N GLY A 6 45.53 25.61 -12.03
CA GLY A 6 44.28 26.33 -12.23
C GLY A 6 43.24 25.50 -12.98
N ALA A 7 43.65 24.79 -14.05
CA ALA A 7 42.78 23.90 -14.79
C ALA A 7 42.25 22.73 -13.95
N ALA A 8 43.11 22.12 -13.11
CA ALA A 8 42.71 21.08 -12.19
C ALA A 8 41.71 21.60 -11.15
N LEU A 9 41.96 22.79 -10.58
CA LEU A 9 41.07 23.42 -9.61
C LEU A 9 39.70 23.73 -10.24
N SER A 10 39.68 24.31 -11.45
CA SER A 10 38.44 24.61 -12.15
C SER A 10 37.64 23.35 -12.46
N LEU A 11 38.31 22.24 -12.83
CA LEU A 11 37.65 20.97 -13.11
C LEU A 11 36.92 20.44 -11.86
N ILE A 12 37.59 20.47 -10.70
CA ILE A 12 37.01 20.02 -9.43
C ILE A 12 35.78 20.87 -9.08
N VAL A 13 35.88 22.19 -9.22
CA VAL A 13 34.75 23.10 -8.98
C VAL A 13 33.59 22.79 -9.92
N LEU A 14 33.86 22.55 -11.21
CA LEU A 14 32.84 22.22 -12.21
C LEU A 14 32.12 20.91 -11.89
N VAL A 15 32.86 19.88 -11.47
CA VAL A 15 32.30 18.59 -11.04
C VAL A 15 31.42 18.78 -9.80
N ALA A 16 31.88 19.55 -8.82
CA ALA A 16 31.10 19.85 -7.61
C ALA A 16 29.80 20.61 -7.94
N LEU A 17 29.88 21.64 -8.77
CA LEU A 17 28.71 22.42 -9.22
C LEU A 17 27.70 21.54 -9.94
N THR A 18 28.20 20.67 -10.82
CA THR A 18 27.36 19.73 -11.58
C THR A 18 26.67 18.75 -10.64
N GLY A 19 27.37 18.26 -9.62
CA GLY A 19 26.79 17.39 -8.58
C GLY A 19 25.63 18.07 -7.83
N THR A 20 25.83 19.30 -7.37
CA THR A 20 24.79 20.07 -6.64
C THR A 20 23.60 20.43 -7.54
N ALA A 21 23.85 20.78 -8.80
CA ALA A 21 22.79 21.05 -9.76
C ALA A 21 21.95 19.78 -10.04
N LEU A 22 22.60 18.63 -10.18
CA LEU A 22 21.94 17.34 -10.41
C LEU A 22 21.05 16.94 -9.22
N GLU A 23 21.51 17.18 -8.00
CA GLU A 23 20.73 16.94 -6.79
C GLU A 23 19.48 17.84 -6.72
N THR A 24 19.63 19.10 -7.13
CA THR A 24 18.51 20.05 -7.21
C THR A 24 17.45 19.60 -8.21
N HIS A 25 17.87 19.13 -9.39
CA HIS A 25 16.96 18.56 -10.39
C HIS A 25 16.28 17.28 -9.89
N ASN A 26 17.01 16.41 -9.19
CA ASN A 26 16.43 15.19 -8.60
C ASN A 26 15.33 15.53 -7.57
N LEU A 27 15.58 16.53 -6.73
CA LEU A 27 14.63 17.00 -5.73
C LEU A 27 13.36 17.58 -6.36
N GLN A 28 13.49 18.31 -7.47
CA GLN A 28 12.36 18.83 -8.23
C GLN A 28 11.54 17.72 -8.90
N LEU A 29 12.21 16.74 -9.52
CA LEU A 29 11.54 15.57 -10.11
C LEU A 29 10.77 14.77 -9.06
N ARG A 30 11.35 14.54 -7.88
CA ARG A 30 10.68 13.84 -6.77
C ARG A 30 9.43 14.57 -6.29
N ARG A 31 9.47 15.90 -6.20
CA ARG A 31 8.28 16.70 -5.86
C ARG A 31 7.19 16.60 -6.92
N GLY A 32 7.56 16.59 -8.20
CA GLY A 32 6.60 16.40 -9.30
C GLY A 32 5.92 15.01 -9.27
N LEU A 33 6.70 13.98 -8.98
CA LEU A 33 6.21 12.59 -8.87
C LEU A 33 5.24 12.41 -7.68
N SER A 34 5.51 13.05 -6.55
CA SER A 34 4.62 13.02 -5.37
C SER A 34 3.25 13.64 -5.66
N HIS A 35 3.20 14.76 -6.40
CA HIS A 35 1.93 15.34 -6.82
C HIS A 35 1.17 14.46 -7.82
N GLN A 36 1.87 13.80 -8.74
CA GLN A 36 1.24 12.89 -9.69
C GLN A 36 0.67 11.65 -9.01
N GLN A 37 1.40 11.06 -8.06
CA GLN A 37 0.91 9.93 -7.27
C GLN A 37 -0.33 10.30 -6.46
N TYR A 38 -0.32 11.46 -5.81
CA TYR A 38 -1.48 11.94 -5.06
C TYR A 38 -2.74 12.09 -5.94
N ARG A 39 -2.59 12.62 -7.16
CA ARG A 39 -3.70 12.73 -8.10
C ARG A 39 -4.20 11.36 -8.57
N LEU A 40 -3.31 10.39 -8.75
CA LEU A 40 -3.65 9.03 -9.15
C LEU A 40 -4.43 8.32 -8.05
N ASP A 41 -3.96 8.40 -6.81
CA ASP A 41 -4.63 7.82 -5.64
C ASP A 41 -6.03 8.40 -5.45
N ALA A 42 -6.18 9.73 -5.60
CA ALA A 42 -7.49 10.38 -5.49
C ALA A 42 -8.49 9.90 -6.57
N ILE A 43 -8.02 9.65 -7.80
CA ILE A 43 -8.86 9.12 -8.88
C ILE A 43 -9.23 7.66 -8.62
N LEU A 44 -8.29 6.84 -8.14
CA LEU A 44 -8.56 5.44 -7.78
C LEU A 44 -9.57 5.34 -6.65
N ASP A 45 -9.43 6.16 -5.60
CA ASP A 45 -10.38 6.21 -4.50
C ASP A 45 -11.78 6.61 -4.96
N ALA A 46 -11.88 7.60 -5.86
CA ALA A 46 -13.15 7.99 -6.46
C ALA A 46 -13.76 6.84 -7.28
N GLN A 47 -12.94 6.11 -8.05
CA GLN A 47 -13.40 4.97 -8.84
C GLN A 47 -13.89 3.82 -7.95
N VAL A 48 -13.19 3.52 -6.86
CA VAL A 48 -13.62 2.48 -5.89
C VAL A 48 -14.95 2.87 -5.27
N ARG A 49 -15.12 4.13 -4.83
CA ARG A 49 -16.38 4.62 -4.28
C ARG A 49 -17.52 4.51 -5.29
N LEU A 50 -17.31 4.98 -6.51
CA LEU A 50 -18.30 4.89 -7.59
C LEU A 50 -18.67 3.44 -7.92
N ARG A 51 -17.70 2.52 -7.91
CA ARG A 51 -17.94 1.10 -8.16
C ARG A 51 -18.75 0.46 -7.03
N VAL A 52 -18.47 0.82 -5.78
CA VAL A 52 -19.26 0.38 -4.62
C VAL A 52 -20.68 0.95 -4.68
N GLU A 53 -20.84 2.23 -5.05
CA GLU A 53 -22.14 2.88 -5.27
C GLU A 53 -22.94 2.17 -6.38
N ALA A 54 -22.30 1.95 -7.53
CA ALA A 54 -22.91 1.24 -8.66
C ALA A 54 -23.29 -0.20 -8.30
N GLN A 55 -22.46 -0.89 -7.51
CA GLN A 55 -22.82 -2.19 -6.96
C GLN A 55 -24.01 -2.07 -6.02
N ARG A 56 -24.04 -1.10 -5.10
CA ARG A 56 -25.20 -0.87 -4.22
C ARG A 56 -26.48 -0.50 -4.96
N LEU A 57 -26.39 0.12 -6.15
CA LEU A 57 -27.52 0.47 -6.99
C LEU A 57 -27.98 -0.70 -7.89
N GLY A 58 -27.04 -1.54 -8.37
CA GLY A 58 -27.35 -2.73 -9.18
C GLY A 58 -27.69 -3.98 -8.36
N THR A 59 -27.29 -4.04 -7.09
CA THR A 59 -27.61 -5.13 -6.16
C THR A 59 -29.10 -5.20 -5.80
N PRO A 60 -29.83 -4.09 -5.54
CA PRO A 60 -31.26 -4.17 -5.33
C PRO A 60 -31.98 -4.65 -6.59
N GLU A 61 -31.66 -4.19 -7.81
CA GLU A 61 -32.30 -4.77 -9.01
C GLU A 61 -32.01 -6.28 -9.18
N ARG A 62 -30.75 -6.71 -8.96
CA ARG A 62 -30.39 -8.14 -9.05
C ARG A 62 -30.97 -9.01 -7.95
N LEU A 63 -31.28 -8.46 -6.78
CA LEU A 63 -31.86 -9.20 -5.66
C LEU A 63 -33.39 -9.10 -5.62
N LEU A 64 -33.99 -7.95 -5.96
CA LEU A 64 -35.44 -7.76 -5.99
C LEU A 64 -36.10 -8.58 -7.09
N GLY A 65 -35.54 -8.63 -8.30
CA GLY A 65 -36.14 -9.39 -9.40
C GLY A 65 -36.32 -10.89 -9.08
N PRO A 66 -35.32 -11.59 -8.51
CA PRO A 66 -35.46 -12.98 -8.05
C PRO A 66 -36.24 -13.12 -6.72
N LEU A 67 -36.24 -12.10 -5.85
CA LEU A 67 -37.00 -12.10 -4.60
C LEU A 67 -38.52 -11.96 -4.85
N GLU A 68 -38.93 -11.09 -5.77
CA GLU A 68 -40.32 -10.91 -6.21
C GLU A 68 -40.85 -12.14 -6.95
N ARG A 69 -39.96 -12.86 -7.65
CA ARG A 69 -40.28 -14.14 -8.31
C ARG A 69 -40.22 -15.35 -7.37
N GLY A 70 -39.82 -15.18 -6.11
CA GLY A 70 -39.74 -16.28 -5.14
C GLY A 70 -38.64 -17.31 -5.46
N GLU A 71 -37.68 -16.97 -6.32
CA GLU A 71 -36.64 -17.88 -6.82
C GLU A 71 -35.33 -17.82 -6.04
N LEU A 72 -35.27 -17.06 -4.93
CA LEU A 72 -34.09 -17.08 -4.07
C LEU A 72 -34.12 -18.34 -3.18
N PRO A 73 -33.23 -19.32 -3.38
CA PRO A 73 -32.99 -20.32 -2.37
C PRO A 73 -32.39 -19.60 -1.15
N LEU A 74 -33.22 -19.34 -0.14
CA LEU A 74 -32.77 -18.98 1.19
C LEU A 74 -32.06 -20.20 1.79
N GLU A 75 -30.83 -20.45 1.33
CA GLU A 75 -29.97 -21.43 1.95
C GLU A 75 -29.57 -20.85 3.32
N ARG A 76 -30.39 -21.22 4.31
CA ARG A 76 -30.19 -20.92 5.73
C ARG A 76 -28.73 -21.24 6.05
N PRO A 77 -27.93 -20.30 6.58
CA PRO A 77 -26.51 -20.53 6.80
C PRO A 77 -26.34 -21.77 7.67
N LYS A 78 -25.90 -22.86 7.03
CA LYS A 78 -25.65 -24.14 7.67
C LYS A 78 -24.50 -23.89 8.62
N LYS A 79 -24.79 -23.89 9.94
CA LYS A 79 -23.80 -23.79 11.01
C LYS A 79 -22.57 -24.60 10.60
N THR A 80 -21.46 -23.91 10.39
CA THR A 80 -20.17 -24.54 10.13
C THR A 80 -19.82 -25.34 11.38
N LEU A 81 -20.04 -26.66 11.34
CA LEU A 81 -19.51 -27.59 12.33
C LEU A 81 -17.99 -27.59 12.16
N ARG A 82 -17.34 -26.71 12.92
CA ARG A 82 -15.88 -26.60 13.01
C ARG A 82 -15.36 -27.81 13.78
N THR A 83 -15.23 -28.95 13.10
CA THR A 83 -14.38 -30.05 13.56
C THR A 83 -12.95 -29.73 13.12
N ASP A 84 -12.27 -28.94 13.93
CA ASP A 84 -10.81 -28.85 13.89
C ASP A 84 -10.34 -28.83 15.35
N PRO A 85 -9.63 -29.89 15.82
CA PRO A 85 -9.08 -29.91 17.15
C PRO A 85 -8.08 -28.75 17.27
N ARG A 86 -8.49 -27.71 17.99
CA ARG A 86 -7.67 -26.56 18.38
C ARG A 86 -6.29 -27.05 18.87
N ARG A 87 -5.28 -27.02 17.99
CA ARG A 87 -3.89 -26.80 18.39
C ARG A 87 -3.84 -25.37 18.90
N VAL A 88 -4.08 -25.23 20.20
CA VAL A 88 -3.71 -24.03 20.94
C VAL A 88 -2.19 -23.87 20.80
N PRO A 89 -1.68 -22.75 20.27
CA PRO A 89 -0.27 -22.43 20.45
C PRO A 89 -0.13 -22.07 21.93
N THR A 90 0.46 -22.98 22.71
CA THR A 90 0.85 -22.70 24.08
C THR A 90 1.86 -21.56 24.02
N LEU A 91 1.44 -20.37 24.43
CA LEU A 91 2.35 -19.32 24.87
C LEU A 91 3.12 -19.89 26.06
N GLN A 92 4.26 -20.53 25.78
CA GLN A 92 5.22 -20.94 26.79
C GLN A 92 5.78 -19.67 27.42
N GLY A 93 5.13 -19.23 28.50
CA GLY A 93 5.72 -18.33 29.46
C GLY A 93 6.93 -19.03 30.07
N ARG A 94 8.10 -18.71 29.53
CA ARG A 94 9.41 -19.04 30.10
C ARG A 94 9.53 -18.27 31.42
N VAL A 95 9.23 -18.94 32.53
CA VAL A 95 9.62 -18.48 33.86
C VAL A 95 10.89 -19.24 34.22
N ASP A 96 12.01 -18.52 34.17
CA ASP A 96 13.30 -18.99 34.65
C ASP A 96 13.22 -19.25 36.16
N SER A 97 13.38 -20.50 36.59
CA SER A 97 13.76 -20.82 37.96
C SER A 97 15.23 -21.23 37.96
N GLY A 98 16.10 -20.35 38.46
CA GLY A 98 17.46 -20.69 38.88
C GLY A 98 17.44 -21.89 39.84
N SER A 99 18.29 -22.88 39.65
CA SER A 99 19.73 -22.87 39.98
C SER A 99 20.00 -22.83 41.49
N ALA A 100 20.54 -23.96 41.95
CA ALA A 100 21.46 -24.15 43.07
C ALA A 100 20.88 -24.17 44.49
N GLY A 101 21.06 -25.33 45.14
CA GLY A 101 20.85 -25.57 46.56
C GLY A 101 20.76 -27.06 46.83
#